data_AF-A0A1Y2MHR6-F1
#
_entry.id   AF-A0A1Y2MHR6-F1
#
_cell.length_a   1.000
_cell.length_b   1.000
_cell.length_c   1.000
_cell.angle_alpha   90.00
_cell.angle_beta   90.00
_cell.angle_gamma   90.00
#
_symmetry.space_group_name_H-M   'P 1'
#
loop_
_entity.id
_entity.type
_entity.pdbx_description
1 polymer ?
#
loop_
_entity_poly.entity_id
_entity_poly.type
_entity_poly.pdbx_seq_one_letter_code
_entity_poly.pdbx_strand_id
1 'polypeptide(L)'
;MRPRILQSDGQVGFQWATPDGQPTSLQSLVVDDDEPDRLVATHLAALDDALIIAAERFGELLGGARRPTGEEERDGLLELHRVLDRLSHEFAIALKLTGLNADVRAGQIVGTATLFSIRARQPLDLLGPAPLDGELDEPEMGVVGGFGEMVQVDPSKPWRGGRWVVRTEAGRRIPLTLSTLLFDSSGTNKDAARREHREALLSVMTAAESADADPFAVACALDWLLYDFLMAHRDGPDSAAVVIPKGQEGDAALVVAATAASVAARATFDPGLVGLGSPP
;
A
#
# COMPACT_ATOMS: atom_id res chain seq x y z
N MET A 1 3.84 14.68 31.99
CA MET A 1 2.82 14.92 30.95
C MET A 1 3.08 13.92 29.83
N ARG A 2 2.04 13.43 29.14
CA ARG A 2 2.16 12.38 28.12
C ARG A 2 2.32 13.00 26.71
N PRO A 3 2.97 12.30 25.76
CA PRO A 3 2.93 12.71 24.36
C PRO A 3 1.49 12.71 23.83
N ARG A 4 1.23 13.53 22.81
CA ARG A 4 -0.11 13.73 22.24
C ARG A 4 -0.08 13.80 20.73
N ILE A 5 -1.22 13.52 20.11
CA ILE A 5 -1.45 13.76 18.70
C ILE A 5 -1.88 15.21 18.51
N LEU A 6 -1.25 15.88 17.54
CA LEU A 6 -1.60 17.20 17.04
C LEU A 6 -2.29 17.04 15.68
N GLN A 7 -3.48 17.59 15.56
CA GLN A 7 -4.27 17.65 14.34
C GLN A 7 -5.00 19.00 14.31
N SER A 8 -4.80 19.76 13.24
CA SER A 8 -5.52 21.02 13.00
C SER A 8 -6.82 20.78 12.22
N ASP A 9 -7.79 21.69 12.37
CA ASP A 9 -9.02 21.63 11.58
C ASP A 9 -8.71 21.67 10.07
N GLY A 10 -9.25 20.70 9.32
CA GLY A 10 -9.03 20.58 7.88
C GLY A 10 -7.69 19.93 7.47
N GLN A 11 -6.82 19.59 8.44
CA GLN A 11 -5.59 18.85 8.19
C GLN A 11 -5.90 17.38 7.87
N VAL A 12 -5.24 16.85 6.85
CA VAL A 12 -5.26 15.43 6.54
C VAL A 12 -4.20 14.74 7.40
N GLY A 13 -4.63 13.75 8.20
CA GLY A 13 -3.76 13.04 9.13
C GLY A 13 -3.29 13.89 10.31
N PHE A 14 -2.19 13.48 10.93
CA PHE A 14 -1.77 14.03 12.22
C PHE A 14 -0.25 13.94 12.46
N GLN A 15 0.25 14.63 13.49
CA GLN A 15 1.64 14.53 13.95
C GLN A 15 1.69 14.18 15.43
N TRP A 16 2.70 13.40 15.84
CA TRP A 16 2.98 13.20 17.25
C TRP A 16 3.76 14.39 17.80
N ALA A 17 3.50 14.73 19.06
CA ALA A 17 4.27 15.70 19.79
C ALA A 17 4.64 15.20 21.19
N THR A 18 5.84 15.55 21.62
CA THR A 18 6.31 15.37 22.99
C THR A 18 5.46 16.19 23.98
N PRO A 19 5.58 15.93 25.29
CA PRO A 19 4.82 16.67 26.30
C PRO A 19 5.03 18.19 26.29
N ASP A 20 6.21 18.65 25.86
CA ASP A 20 6.57 20.07 25.66
C ASP A 20 6.16 20.62 24.29
N GLY A 21 5.47 19.82 23.47
CA GLY A 21 4.88 20.24 22.21
C GLY A 21 5.82 20.19 21.01
N GLN A 22 6.99 19.56 21.12
CA GLN A 22 7.90 19.39 19.99
C GLN A 22 7.42 18.25 19.09
N PRO A 23 7.40 18.44 17.75
CA PRO A 23 7.08 17.36 16.82
C PRO A 23 8.02 16.16 17.01
N THR A 24 7.44 14.96 16.95
CA THR A 24 8.16 13.69 17.05
C THR A 24 7.45 12.62 16.20
N SER A 25 8.00 11.43 16.14
CA SER A 25 7.43 10.28 15.43
C SER A 25 6.97 9.20 16.42
N LEU A 26 6.09 8.30 15.97
CA LEU A 26 5.72 7.16 16.82
C LEU A 26 6.95 6.29 17.16
N GLN A 27 7.85 6.03 16.20
CA GLN A 27 9.02 5.19 16.46
C GLN A 27 9.94 5.76 17.54
N SER A 28 10.09 7.09 17.62
CA SER A 28 10.89 7.72 18.67
C SER A 28 10.19 7.65 20.03
N LEU A 29 8.85 7.68 20.06
CA LEU A 29 8.10 7.62 21.31
C LEU A 29 8.12 6.22 21.94
N VAL A 30 7.98 5.15 21.14
CA VAL A 30 7.82 3.80 21.69
C VAL A 30 9.10 3.18 22.27
N VAL A 31 10.28 3.73 21.98
CA VAL A 31 11.57 3.20 22.47
C VAL A 31 11.72 3.38 23.98
N ASP A 32 11.24 4.50 24.52
CA ASP A 32 11.43 4.89 25.93
C ASP A 32 10.10 5.03 26.70
N ASP A 33 8.97 4.57 26.14
CA ASP A 33 7.66 4.62 26.79
C ASP A 33 7.38 3.34 27.59
N ASP A 34 6.83 3.48 28.80
CA ASP A 34 6.48 2.36 29.68
C ASP A 34 5.20 1.62 29.22
N GLU A 35 4.37 2.23 28.37
CA GLU A 35 3.11 1.70 27.82
C GLU A 35 3.06 1.85 26.28
N PRO A 36 4.00 1.24 25.54
CA PRO A 36 4.15 1.47 24.10
C PRO A 36 2.98 0.88 23.28
N ASP A 37 2.32 -0.16 23.79
CA ASP A 37 1.10 -0.75 23.23
C ASP A 37 -0.04 0.28 23.15
N ARG A 38 -0.17 1.14 24.16
CA ARG A 38 -1.14 2.24 24.17
C ARG A 38 -0.86 3.25 23.07
N LEU A 39 0.41 3.59 22.83
CA LEU A 39 0.80 4.53 21.78
C LEU A 39 0.52 3.96 20.39
N VAL A 40 0.85 2.68 20.17
CA VAL A 40 0.56 1.97 18.92
C VAL A 40 -0.95 1.93 18.65
N ALA A 41 -1.76 1.58 19.66
CA ALA A 41 -3.21 1.57 19.53
C ALA A 41 -3.79 2.98 19.26
N THR A 42 -3.25 4.00 19.91
CA THR A 42 -3.67 5.40 19.71
C THR A 42 -3.33 5.89 18.30
N HIS A 43 -2.15 5.55 17.78
CA HIS A 43 -1.75 5.88 16.42
C HIS A 43 -2.70 5.25 15.40
N LEU A 44 -3.00 3.96 15.57
CA LEU A 44 -3.87 3.24 14.65
C LEU A 44 -5.29 3.82 14.62
N ALA A 45 -5.84 4.16 15.79
CA ALA A 45 -7.15 4.80 15.89
C ALA A 45 -7.17 6.18 15.19
N ALA A 46 -6.14 6.99 15.40
CA ALA A 46 -6.04 8.29 14.73
C ALA A 46 -5.82 8.17 13.20
N LEU A 47 -5.17 7.10 12.74
CA LEU A 47 -5.04 6.80 11.32
C LEU A 47 -6.42 6.44 10.72
N ASP A 48 -7.22 5.64 11.42
CA ASP A 48 -8.60 5.30 11.04
C ASP A 48 -9.45 6.58 10.85
N ASP A 49 -9.41 7.49 11.83
CA ASP A 49 -10.12 8.78 11.77
C ASP A 49 -9.64 9.66 10.60
N ALA A 50 -8.32 9.67 10.34
CA ALA A 50 -7.74 10.40 9.21
C ALA A 50 -8.23 9.86 7.85
N LEU A 51 -8.49 8.56 7.74
CA LEU A 51 -9.04 7.95 6.52
C LEU A 51 -10.48 8.37 6.27
N ILE A 52 -11.28 8.57 7.32
CA ILE A 52 -12.65 9.10 7.19
C ILE A 52 -12.60 10.51 6.59
N ILE A 53 -11.76 11.39 7.14
CA ILE A 53 -11.59 12.76 6.64
C ILE A 53 -11.07 12.75 5.19
N ALA A 54 -10.11 11.88 4.88
CA ALA A 54 -9.58 11.75 3.52
C ALA A 54 -10.64 11.26 2.53
N ALA A 55 -11.49 10.32 2.92
CA ALA A 55 -12.57 9.79 2.08
C ALA A 55 -13.62 10.88 1.78
N GLU A 56 -14.01 11.67 2.80
CA GLU A 56 -14.94 12.79 2.62
C GLU A 56 -14.39 13.86 1.67
N ARG A 57 -13.10 14.21 1.82
CA ARG A 57 -12.48 15.30 1.04
C ARG A 57 -12.07 14.89 -0.38
N PHE A 58 -11.55 13.68 -0.56
CA PHE A 58 -10.92 13.24 -1.81
C PHE A 58 -11.62 12.04 -2.47
N GLY A 59 -12.76 11.57 -1.94
CA GLY A 59 -13.43 10.35 -2.40
C GLY A 59 -13.69 10.28 -3.90
N GLU A 60 -14.15 11.39 -4.52
CA GLU A 60 -14.37 11.45 -5.98
C GLU A 60 -13.08 11.26 -6.79
N LEU A 61 -11.97 11.80 -6.30
CA LEU A 61 -10.66 11.70 -6.94
C LEU A 61 -10.06 10.31 -6.75
N LEU A 62 -10.09 9.79 -5.52
CA LEU A 62 -9.56 8.45 -5.19
C LEU A 62 -10.36 7.33 -5.87
N GLY A 63 -11.68 7.51 -5.98
CA GLY A 63 -12.58 6.60 -6.70
C GLY A 63 -12.40 6.64 -8.22
N GLY A 64 -11.74 7.68 -8.75
CA GLY A 64 -11.55 7.85 -10.19
C GLY A 64 -12.77 8.39 -10.93
N ALA A 65 -13.76 8.94 -10.21
CA ALA A 65 -14.95 9.55 -10.82
C ALA A 65 -14.59 10.79 -11.67
N ARG A 66 -13.50 11.49 -11.29
CA ARG A 66 -12.93 12.60 -12.06
C ARG A 66 -11.43 12.74 -11.81
N ARG A 67 -10.78 13.50 -12.69
CA ARG A 67 -9.38 13.93 -12.51
C ARG A 67 -9.33 15.21 -11.65
N PRO A 68 -8.19 15.48 -10.97
CA PRO A 68 -8.00 16.76 -10.32
C PRO A 68 -7.95 17.88 -11.37
N THR A 69 -8.61 18.99 -11.06
CA THR A 69 -8.89 20.09 -12.00
C THR A 69 -8.00 21.31 -11.79
N GLY A 70 -7.36 21.43 -10.62
CA GLY A 70 -6.51 22.55 -10.26
C GLY A 70 -5.34 22.17 -9.37
N GLU A 71 -4.44 23.13 -9.15
CA GLU A 71 -3.23 22.96 -8.34
C GLU A 71 -3.55 22.59 -6.89
N GLU A 72 -4.58 23.20 -6.28
CA GLU A 72 -5.00 22.90 -4.91
C GLU A 72 -5.39 21.43 -4.70
N GLU A 73 -6.10 20.82 -5.65
CA GLU A 73 -6.46 19.40 -5.55
C GLU A 73 -5.23 18.50 -5.73
N ARG A 74 -4.30 18.89 -6.61
CA ARG A 74 -3.06 18.15 -6.83
C ARG A 74 -2.15 18.23 -5.61
N ASP A 75 -2.01 19.40 -5.01
CA ASP A 75 -1.28 19.62 -3.77
C ASP A 75 -1.90 18.86 -2.61
N GLY A 76 -3.24 18.85 -2.52
CA GLY A 76 -3.97 18.06 -1.54
C GLY A 76 -3.72 16.55 -1.69
N LEU A 77 -3.70 16.01 -2.92
CA LEU A 77 -3.34 14.61 -3.16
C LEU A 77 -1.87 14.32 -2.85
N LEU A 78 -0.97 15.27 -3.14
CA LEU A 78 0.45 15.18 -2.83
C LEU A 78 0.69 15.12 -1.31
N GLU A 79 0.00 15.98 -0.54
CA GLU A 79 0.02 15.95 0.93
C GLU A 79 -0.58 14.64 1.46
N LEU A 80 -1.74 14.24 0.94
CA LEU A 80 -2.46 13.04 1.36
C LEU A 80 -1.58 11.79 1.28
N HIS A 81 -0.99 11.49 0.11
CA HIS A 81 -0.22 10.26 -0.03
C HIS A 81 1.01 10.26 0.88
N ARG A 82 1.67 11.41 1.06
CA ARG A 82 2.86 11.52 1.90
C ARG A 82 2.54 11.32 3.38
N VAL A 83 1.45 11.90 3.84
CA VAL A 83 1.00 11.73 5.22
C VAL A 83 0.60 10.28 5.48
N LEU A 84 -0.16 9.65 4.58
CA LEU A 84 -0.58 8.26 4.75
C LEU A 84 0.60 7.28 4.69
N ASP A 85 1.55 7.49 3.78
CA ASP A 85 2.78 6.71 3.71
C ASP A 85 3.58 6.81 5.00
N ARG A 86 3.80 8.05 5.49
CA ARG A 86 4.53 8.29 6.74
C ARG A 86 3.84 7.58 7.90
N LEU A 87 2.55 7.83 8.13
CA LEU A 87 1.83 7.27 9.28
C LEU A 87 1.82 5.73 9.23
N SER A 88 1.58 5.14 8.06
CA SER A 88 1.62 3.68 7.88
C SER A 88 3.02 3.11 8.15
N HIS A 89 4.07 3.81 7.74
CA HIS A 89 5.45 3.42 8.01
C HIS A 89 5.82 3.56 9.49
N GLU A 90 5.50 4.67 10.13
CA GLU A 90 5.70 4.89 11.57
C GLU A 90 5.03 3.78 12.41
N PHE A 91 3.78 3.43 12.08
CA PHE A 91 3.07 2.32 12.71
C PHE A 91 3.81 0.98 12.55
N ALA A 92 4.23 0.65 11.33
CA ALA A 92 4.93 -0.60 11.05
C ALA A 92 6.30 -0.69 11.77
N ILE A 93 7.05 0.41 11.84
CA ILE A 93 8.32 0.47 12.58
C ILE A 93 8.07 0.34 14.08
N ALA A 94 7.02 0.97 14.62
CA ALA A 94 6.67 0.84 16.03
C ALA A 94 6.31 -0.60 16.42
N LEU A 95 5.59 -1.34 15.56
CA LEU A 95 5.35 -2.77 15.78
C LEU A 95 6.66 -3.57 15.87
N LYS A 96 7.62 -3.30 14.97
CA LYS A 96 8.93 -3.95 15.00
C LYS A 96 9.71 -3.65 16.28
N LEU A 97 9.75 -2.38 16.70
CA LEU A 97 10.50 -1.95 17.89
C LEU A 97 9.91 -2.50 19.20
N THR A 98 8.59 -2.71 19.24
CA THR A 98 7.87 -3.18 20.43
C THR A 98 7.67 -4.70 20.46
N GLY A 99 7.97 -5.41 19.37
CA GLY A 99 7.68 -6.83 19.21
C GLY A 99 6.19 -7.17 19.11
N LEU A 100 5.34 -6.17 18.88
CA LEU A 100 3.91 -6.36 18.67
C LEU A 100 3.62 -6.86 17.26
N ASN A 101 2.51 -7.57 17.09
CA ASN A 101 2.05 -8.07 15.79
C ASN A 101 0.86 -7.24 15.30
N ALA A 102 0.77 -7.05 13.98
CA ALA A 102 -0.40 -6.49 13.36
C ALA A 102 -1.57 -7.46 13.48
N ASP A 103 -2.66 -7.01 14.10
CA ASP A 103 -3.93 -7.74 14.07
C ASP A 103 -4.71 -7.46 12.77
N VAL A 104 -5.84 -8.14 12.61
CA VAL A 104 -6.71 -7.99 11.43
C VAL A 104 -7.10 -6.52 11.22
N ARG A 105 -7.46 -5.81 12.29
CA ARG A 105 -7.90 -4.41 12.21
C ARG A 105 -6.76 -3.51 11.73
N ALA A 106 -5.55 -3.72 12.24
CA ALA A 106 -4.35 -3.01 11.79
C ALA A 106 -4.09 -3.22 10.30
N GLY A 107 -4.19 -4.47 9.83
CA GLY A 107 -4.05 -4.80 8.41
C GLY A 107 -5.10 -4.12 7.52
N GLN A 108 -6.35 -4.05 7.98
CA GLN A 108 -7.44 -3.37 7.26
C GLN A 108 -7.24 -1.85 7.17
N ILE A 109 -6.88 -1.21 8.29
CA ILE A 109 -6.64 0.25 8.34
C ILE A 109 -5.42 0.62 7.50
N VAL A 110 -4.28 -0.05 7.71
CA VAL A 110 -3.05 0.22 6.95
C VAL A 110 -3.24 -0.14 5.47
N GLY A 111 -3.94 -1.23 5.16
CA GLY A 111 -4.29 -1.57 3.78
C GLY A 111 -5.14 -0.48 3.11
N THR A 112 -6.14 0.05 3.80
CA THR A 112 -6.97 1.15 3.29
C THR A 112 -6.15 2.42 3.08
N ALA A 113 -5.29 2.78 4.04
CA ALA A 113 -4.37 3.92 3.91
C ALA A 113 -3.40 3.77 2.73
N THR A 114 -2.88 2.56 2.52
CA THR A 114 -2.00 2.23 1.41
C THR A 114 -2.72 2.37 0.07
N LEU A 115 -3.96 1.86 -0.02
CA LEU A 115 -4.77 2.00 -1.23
C LEU A 115 -5.06 3.48 -1.54
N PHE A 116 -5.41 4.29 -0.53
CA PHE A 116 -5.60 5.73 -0.68
C PHE A 116 -4.33 6.42 -1.17
N SER A 117 -3.18 6.09 -0.57
CA SER A 117 -1.88 6.64 -0.95
C SER A 117 -1.54 6.33 -2.41
N ILE A 118 -1.71 5.08 -2.85
CA ILE A 118 -1.51 4.66 -4.25
C ILE A 118 -2.47 5.40 -5.19
N ARG A 119 -3.77 5.48 -4.84
CA ARG A 119 -4.79 6.17 -5.64
C ARG A 119 -4.53 7.67 -5.74
N ALA A 120 -3.98 8.29 -4.71
CA ALA A 120 -3.59 9.70 -4.72
C ALA A 120 -2.38 9.97 -5.62
N ARG A 121 -1.43 9.01 -5.73
CA ARG A 121 -0.28 9.10 -6.64
C ARG A 121 -0.65 8.99 -8.12
N GLN A 122 -1.67 8.20 -8.47
CA GLN A 122 -2.06 7.92 -9.85
C GLN A 122 -2.31 9.16 -10.72
N PRO A 123 -3.19 10.10 -10.35
CA PRO A 123 -3.45 11.30 -11.16
C PRO A 123 -2.30 12.33 -11.14
N LEU A 124 -1.28 12.09 -10.32
CA LEU A 124 -0.06 12.89 -10.24
C LEU A 124 1.10 12.28 -11.06
N ASP A 125 0.88 11.10 -11.67
CA ASP A 125 1.88 10.32 -12.40
C ASP A 125 3.10 9.91 -11.53
N LEU A 126 2.87 9.68 -10.22
CA LEU A 126 3.92 9.37 -9.23
C LEU A 126 4.04 7.88 -8.87
N LEU A 127 3.22 7.02 -9.48
CA LEU A 127 3.20 5.59 -9.18
C LEU A 127 4.41 4.85 -9.78
N GLY A 128 4.90 5.31 -10.92
CA GLY A 128 5.93 4.63 -11.72
C GLY A 128 5.34 3.53 -12.62
N PRO A 129 6.17 2.94 -13.51
CA PRO A 129 5.72 1.95 -14.48
C PRO A 129 5.24 0.68 -13.77
N ALA A 130 4.20 0.07 -14.32
CA ALA A 130 3.77 -1.25 -13.87
C ALA A 130 4.81 -2.32 -14.27
N PRO A 131 4.93 -3.43 -13.53
CA PRO A 131 5.66 -4.58 -14.02
C PRO A 131 5.11 -5.01 -15.40
N LEU A 132 6.01 -5.23 -16.37
CA LEU A 132 5.70 -5.53 -17.79
C LEU A 132 5.00 -4.37 -18.55
N ASP A 133 5.15 -3.12 -18.12
CA ASP A 133 4.61 -1.97 -18.83
C ASP A 133 5.17 -1.86 -20.27
N GLY A 134 4.28 -1.67 -21.24
CA GLY A 134 4.62 -1.69 -22.67
C GLY A 134 4.97 -3.07 -23.26
N GLU A 135 4.96 -4.15 -22.46
CA GLU A 135 5.30 -5.51 -22.90
C GLU A 135 4.07 -6.44 -23.08
N LEU A 136 2.88 -5.96 -22.70
CA LEU A 136 1.63 -6.71 -22.74
C LEU A 136 0.71 -6.21 -23.86
N ASP A 137 -0.08 -7.12 -24.43
CA ASP A 137 -1.08 -6.81 -25.44
C ASP A 137 -2.27 -6.05 -24.83
N GLU A 138 -2.87 -5.14 -25.60
CA GLU A 138 -4.08 -4.44 -25.18
C GLU A 138 -5.28 -5.39 -25.15
N PRO A 139 -6.11 -5.38 -24.09
CA PRO A 139 -7.34 -6.17 -24.05
C PRO A 139 -8.35 -5.67 -25.08
N GLU A 140 -8.92 -6.59 -25.85
CA GLU A 140 -10.07 -6.29 -26.70
C GLU A 140 -11.38 -6.38 -25.90
N MET A 141 -12.43 -5.71 -26.36
CA MET A 141 -13.76 -5.84 -25.77
C MET A 141 -14.27 -7.29 -25.92
N GLY A 142 -14.71 -7.89 -24.82
CA GLY A 142 -15.33 -9.21 -24.82
C GLY A 142 -14.75 -10.14 -23.75
N VAL A 143 -15.06 -11.43 -23.89
CA VAL A 143 -14.53 -12.48 -23.00
C VAL A 143 -13.20 -12.96 -23.53
N VAL A 144 -12.16 -12.87 -22.70
CA VAL A 144 -10.81 -13.38 -23.02
C VAL A 144 -10.65 -14.75 -22.37
N GLY A 145 -10.53 -15.80 -23.19
CA GLY A 145 -10.19 -17.14 -22.74
C GLY A 145 -8.67 -17.33 -22.65
N GLY A 146 -8.20 -17.97 -21.58
CA GLY A 146 -6.78 -18.26 -21.41
C GLY A 146 -6.42 -18.77 -20.02
N PHE A 147 -5.11 -18.92 -19.78
CA PHE A 147 -4.53 -19.32 -18.51
C PHE A 147 -3.96 -18.11 -17.77
N GLY A 148 -4.40 -17.88 -16.54
CA GLY A 148 -3.88 -16.82 -15.68
C GLY A 148 -2.63 -17.28 -14.92
N GLU A 149 -1.57 -16.47 -14.96
CA GLU A 149 -0.30 -16.73 -14.25
C GLU A 149 0.34 -15.42 -13.74
N MET A 150 1.02 -15.48 -12.59
CA MET A 150 1.85 -14.35 -12.12
C MET A 150 3.19 -14.40 -12.84
N VAL A 151 3.42 -13.45 -13.74
CA VAL A 151 4.67 -13.38 -14.51
C VAL A 151 5.62 -12.39 -13.86
N GLN A 152 6.77 -12.89 -13.40
CA GLN A 152 7.86 -12.04 -12.93
C GLN A 152 8.52 -11.33 -14.11
N VAL A 153 8.91 -10.07 -13.91
CA VAL A 153 9.61 -9.29 -14.93
C VAL A 153 10.98 -9.90 -15.25
N ASP A 154 11.70 -10.34 -14.21
CA ASP A 154 12.99 -10.98 -14.32
C ASP A 154 13.20 -11.90 -13.10
N PRO A 155 13.21 -13.23 -13.27
CA PRO A 155 13.39 -14.17 -12.15
C PRO A 155 14.73 -14.01 -11.41
N SER A 156 15.75 -13.43 -12.05
CA SER A 156 17.05 -13.13 -11.41
C SER A 156 17.06 -11.81 -10.64
N LYS A 157 16.03 -10.97 -10.82
CA LYS A 157 15.86 -9.68 -10.15
C LYS A 157 14.44 -9.56 -9.58
N PRO A 158 14.09 -10.34 -8.54
CA PRO A 158 12.72 -10.40 -8.03
C PRO A 158 12.19 -9.04 -7.56
N TRP A 159 13.06 -8.10 -7.19
CA TRP A 159 12.69 -6.72 -6.83
C TRP A 159 12.01 -5.93 -7.98
N ARG A 160 12.09 -6.41 -9.22
CA ARG A 160 11.33 -5.83 -10.35
C ARG A 160 9.86 -6.26 -10.37
N GLY A 161 9.46 -7.14 -9.46
CA GLY A 161 8.08 -7.57 -9.27
C GLY A 161 7.56 -8.49 -10.37
N GLY A 162 6.24 -8.64 -10.36
CA GLY A 162 5.50 -9.41 -11.34
C GLY A 162 4.11 -8.84 -11.56
N ARG A 163 3.45 -9.33 -12.60
CA ARG A 163 2.08 -8.95 -12.95
C ARG A 163 1.28 -10.18 -13.32
N TRP A 164 0.02 -10.21 -12.92
CA TRP A 164 -0.91 -11.20 -13.43
C TRP A 164 -1.12 -11.00 -14.93
N VAL A 165 -0.97 -12.07 -15.68
CA VAL A 165 -1.16 -12.11 -17.13
C VAL A 165 -2.11 -13.25 -17.47
N VAL A 166 -3.05 -13.00 -18.37
CA VAL A 166 -3.76 -14.07 -19.07
C VAL A 166 -3.03 -14.38 -20.37
N ARG A 167 -2.59 -15.63 -20.49
CA ARG A 167 -2.03 -16.18 -21.74
C ARG A 167 -3.15 -16.83 -22.53
N THR A 168 -3.48 -16.28 -23.69
CA THR A 168 -4.53 -16.83 -24.56
C THR A 168 -4.01 -18.02 -25.36
N GLU A 169 -4.90 -18.83 -25.91
CA GLU A 169 -4.53 -19.93 -26.82
C GLU A 169 -3.79 -19.43 -28.07
N ALA A 170 -4.08 -18.21 -28.51
CA ALA A 170 -3.39 -17.54 -29.62
C ALA A 170 -2.00 -16.99 -29.22
N GLY A 171 -1.55 -17.22 -27.99
CA GLY A 171 -0.25 -16.78 -27.48
C GLY A 171 -0.18 -15.32 -27.03
N ARG A 172 -1.31 -14.60 -27.02
CA ARG A 172 -1.36 -13.22 -26.52
C ARG A 172 -1.17 -13.18 -25.01
N ARG A 173 -0.57 -12.10 -24.52
CA ARG A 173 -0.30 -11.84 -23.11
C ARG A 173 -1.01 -10.56 -22.69
N ILE A 174 -2.16 -10.70 -22.06
CA ILE A 174 -3.01 -9.56 -21.70
C ILE A 174 -2.93 -9.32 -20.18
N PRO A 175 -2.90 -8.07 -19.69
CA PRO A 175 -2.93 -7.78 -18.26
C PRO A 175 -4.15 -8.42 -17.59
N LEU A 176 -3.94 -9.01 -16.43
CA LEU A 176 -4.97 -9.57 -15.56
C LEU A 176 -4.85 -8.94 -14.18
N THR A 177 -5.93 -9.00 -13.38
CA THR A 177 -5.95 -8.53 -11.99
C THR A 177 -6.30 -9.69 -11.06
N LEU A 178 -5.84 -9.63 -9.81
CA LEU A 178 -6.25 -10.59 -8.79
C LEU A 178 -7.78 -10.54 -8.59
N SER A 179 -8.39 -9.35 -8.64
CA SER A 179 -9.84 -9.20 -8.56
C SER A 179 -10.57 -10.02 -9.64
N THR A 180 -10.12 -9.95 -10.90
CA THR A 180 -10.68 -10.74 -12.00
C THR A 180 -10.55 -12.25 -11.73
N LEU A 181 -9.39 -12.71 -11.22
CA LEU A 181 -9.18 -14.11 -10.86
C LEU A 181 -10.10 -14.58 -9.73
N LEU A 182 -10.38 -13.71 -8.76
CA LEU A 182 -11.19 -14.06 -7.59
C LEU A 182 -12.70 -13.97 -7.84
N PHE A 183 -13.17 -13.10 -8.73
CA PHE A 183 -14.61 -12.81 -8.87
C PHE A 183 -15.18 -13.08 -10.26
N ASP A 184 -14.41 -12.85 -11.33
CA ASP A 184 -14.92 -12.88 -12.71
C ASP A 184 -14.47 -14.13 -13.50
N SER A 185 -13.44 -14.82 -13.03
CA SER A 185 -12.87 -15.99 -13.70
C SER A 185 -13.52 -17.30 -13.24
N SER A 186 -14.23 -17.98 -14.14
CA SER A 186 -14.75 -19.33 -13.90
C SER A 186 -13.63 -20.37 -13.99
N GLY A 187 -13.43 -21.17 -12.94
CA GLY A 187 -12.50 -22.31 -12.95
C GLY A 187 -11.10 -22.02 -12.37
N THR A 188 -10.81 -20.78 -11.99
CA THR A 188 -9.57 -20.44 -11.28
C THR A 188 -9.58 -20.99 -9.86
N ASN A 189 -8.47 -21.61 -9.44
CA ASN A 189 -8.24 -21.95 -8.05
C ASN A 189 -7.88 -20.67 -7.26
N LYS A 190 -8.89 -20.07 -6.62
CA LYS A 190 -8.77 -18.81 -5.90
C LYS A 190 -7.72 -18.83 -4.78
N ASP A 191 -7.60 -19.96 -4.08
CA ASP A 191 -6.63 -20.07 -2.99
C ASP A 191 -5.20 -20.19 -3.53
N ALA A 192 -5.01 -20.87 -4.65
CA ALA A 192 -3.73 -20.88 -5.35
C ALA A 192 -3.34 -19.47 -5.83
N ALA A 193 -4.28 -18.73 -6.44
CA ALA A 193 -4.03 -17.36 -6.89
C ALA A 193 -3.66 -16.43 -5.73
N ARG A 194 -4.36 -16.51 -4.59
CA ARG A 194 -3.99 -15.74 -3.39
C ARG A 194 -2.58 -16.08 -2.90
N ARG A 195 -2.26 -17.36 -2.80
CA ARG A 195 -0.93 -17.81 -2.36
C ARG A 195 0.16 -17.31 -3.31
N GLU A 196 -0.02 -17.45 -4.61
CA GLU A 196 0.94 -16.98 -5.64
C GLU A 196 1.15 -15.47 -5.56
N HIS A 197 0.10 -14.69 -5.32
CA HIS A 197 0.23 -13.24 -5.13
C HIS A 197 0.98 -12.89 -3.83
N ARG A 198 0.71 -13.60 -2.73
CA ARG A 198 1.44 -13.44 -1.46
C ARG A 198 2.93 -13.78 -1.63
N GLU A 199 3.24 -14.86 -2.35
CA GLU A 199 4.61 -15.25 -2.69
C GLU A 199 5.32 -14.18 -3.51
N ALA A 200 4.62 -13.52 -4.45
CA ALA A 200 5.17 -12.39 -5.20
C ALA A 200 5.52 -11.19 -4.30
N LEU A 201 4.61 -10.79 -3.40
CA LEU A 201 4.87 -9.72 -2.42
C LEU A 201 6.09 -10.04 -1.54
N LEU A 202 6.12 -11.24 -0.96
CA LEU A 202 7.22 -11.70 -0.10
C LEU A 202 8.55 -11.75 -0.85
N SER A 203 8.53 -12.19 -2.11
CA SER A 203 9.72 -12.26 -2.97
C SER A 203 10.32 -10.87 -3.21
N VAL A 204 9.49 -9.88 -3.56
CA VAL A 204 9.93 -8.49 -3.74
C VAL A 204 10.47 -7.92 -2.43
N MET A 205 9.75 -8.10 -1.32
CA MET A 205 10.18 -7.59 -0.01
C MET A 205 11.53 -8.17 0.42
N THR A 206 11.73 -9.47 0.25
CA THR A 206 13.00 -10.12 0.57
C THR A 206 14.13 -9.62 -0.33
N ALA A 207 13.85 -9.50 -1.63
CA ALA A 207 14.83 -9.06 -2.61
C ALA A 207 15.19 -7.56 -2.49
N ALA A 208 14.32 -6.75 -1.89
CA ALA A 208 14.55 -5.33 -1.63
C ALA A 208 15.71 -5.07 -0.65
N GLU A 209 16.10 -6.05 0.16
CA GLU A 209 17.26 -5.96 1.07
C GLU A 209 18.60 -6.15 0.34
N SER A 210 18.58 -6.55 -0.94
CA SER A 210 19.78 -6.68 -1.76
C SER A 210 20.41 -5.32 -2.08
N ALA A 211 21.74 -5.24 -2.02
CA ALA A 211 22.47 -4.03 -2.43
C ALA A 211 22.30 -3.69 -3.93
N ASP A 212 21.95 -4.69 -4.75
CA ASP A 212 21.70 -4.51 -6.19
C ASP A 212 20.26 -4.10 -6.51
N ALA A 213 19.37 -4.09 -5.51
CA ALA A 213 17.98 -3.72 -5.71
C ALA A 213 17.85 -2.21 -5.92
N ASP A 214 17.32 -1.82 -7.08
CA ASP A 214 16.98 -0.43 -7.35
C ASP A 214 15.74 -0.04 -6.52
N PRO A 215 15.84 0.94 -5.59
CA PRO A 215 14.72 1.36 -4.76
C PRO A 215 13.51 1.85 -5.57
N PHE A 216 13.74 2.48 -6.73
CA PHE A 216 12.65 2.91 -7.59
C PHE A 216 11.87 1.71 -8.15
N ALA A 217 12.58 0.68 -8.64
CA ALA A 217 11.97 -0.56 -9.10
C ALA A 217 11.23 -1.29 -7.98
N VAL A 218 11.80 -1.37 -6.77
CA VAL A 218 11.17 -1.97 -5.58
C VAL A 218 9.85 -1.26 -5.26
N ALA A 219 9.87 0.07 -5.18
CA ALA A 219 8.68 0.87 -4.87
C ALA A 219 7.58 0.66 -5.91
N CYS A 220 7.92 0.66 -7.20
CA CYS A 220 6.97 0.41 -8.28
C CYS A 220 6.37 -1.01 -8.17
N ALA A 221 7.21 -2.02 -7.98
CA ALA A 221 6.79 -3.41 -7.87
C ALA A 221 5.84 -3.63 -6.69
N LEU A 222 6.20 -3.13 -5.49
CA LEU A 222 5.37 -3.28 -4.30
C LEU A 222 4.06 -2.50 -4.41
N ASP A 223 4.09 -1.26 -4.93
CA ASP A 223 2.86 -0.49 -5.07
C ASP A 223 1.86 -1.14 -6.05
N TRP A 224 2.32 -1.69 -7.17
CA TRP A 224 1.43 -2.36 -8.12
C TRP A 224 0.89 -3.70 -7.59
N LEU A 225 1.72 -4.48 -6.89
CA LEU A 225 1.27 -5.70 -6.22
C LEU A 225 0.29 -5.38 -5.08
N LEU A 226 0.62 -4.43 -4.21
CA LEU A 226 -0.27 -3.96 -3.14
C LEU A 226 -1.58 -3.42 -3.71
N TYR A 227 -1.53 -2.61 -4.77
CA TYR A 227 -2.72 -2.11 -5.43
C TYR A 227 -3.64 -3.24 -5.84
N ASP A 228 -3.12 -4.23 -6.55
CA ASP A 228 -3.91 -5.36 -7.04
C ASP A 228 -4.43 -6.24 -5.90
N PHE A 229 -3.60 -6.50 -4.88
CA PHE A 229 -4.00 -7.21 -3.67
C PHE A 229 -5.15 -6.50 -2.95
N LEU A 230 -4.98 -5.21 -2.65
CA LEU A 230 -5.92 -4.43 -1.87
C LEU A 230 -7.22 -4.20 -2.64
N MET A 231 -7.15 -3.96 -3.95
CA MET A 231 -8.32 -3.84 -4.81
C MET A 231 -9.19 -5.10 -4.82
N ALA A 232 -8.56 -6.27 -4.77
CA ALA A 232 -9.24 -7.57 -4.71
C ALA A 232 -9.84 -7.89 -3.32
N HIS A 233 -9.47 -7.12 -2.30
CA HIS A 233 -9.91 -7.30 -0.91
C HIS A 233 -10.69 -6.09 -0.38
N ARG A 234 -11.37 -5.34 -1.25
CA ARG A 234 -12.28 -4.26 -0.81
C ARG A 234 -13.62 -4.83 -0.36
N ASP A 235 -14.29 -4.14 0.56
CA ASP A 235 -15.64 -4.49 1.04
C ASP A 235 -16.70 -4.48 -0.08
N GLY A 236 -16.43 -3.76 -1.18
CA GLY A 236 -17.28 -3.75 -2.36
C GLY A 236 -16.75 -2.86 -3.48
N PRO A 237 -17.44 -2.80 -4.63
CA PRO A 237 -17.03 -1.98 -5.76
C PRO A 237 -16.94 -0.48 -5.41
N ASP A 238 -17.87 -0.02 -4.57
CA ASP A 238 -18.03 1.39 -4.16
C ASP A 238 -17.30 1.73 -2.86
N SER A 239 -16.58 0.76 -2.27
CA SER A 239 -15.81 0.95 -1.05
C SER A 239 -14.32 0.85 -1.33
N ALA A 240 -13.54 1.64 -0.60
CA ALA A 240 -12.10 1.48 -0.51
C ALA A 240 -11.66 0.79 0.78
N ALA A 241 -12.59 0.52 1.70
CA ALA A 241 -12.30 -0.18 2.94
C ALA A 241 -11.80 -1.59 2.61
N VAL A 242 -10.59 -1.89 3.07
CA VAL A 242 -9.95 -3.19 2.89
C VAL A 242 -10.50 -4.15 3.94
N VAL A 243 -10.82 -5.36 3.50
CA VAL A 243 -11.35 -6.45 4.31
C VAL A 243 -10.42 -7.65 4.21
N ILE A 244 -9.93 -8.12 5.35
CA ILE A 244 -9.17 -9.36 5.42
C ILE A 244 -10.16 -10.50 5.69
N PRO A 245 -10.30 -11.47 4.77
CA PRO A 245 -11.24 -12.57 4.95
C PRO A 245 -10.90 -13.43 6.17
N LYS A 246 -11.92 -14.02 6.79
CA LYS A 246 -11.73 -15.02 7.83
C LYS A 246 -10.89 -16.19 7.31
N GLY A 247 -9.95 -16.67 8.11
CA GLY A 247 -8.99 -17.70 7.74
C GLY A 247 -7.77 -17.18 6.96
N GLN A 248 -7.69 -15.87 6.74
CA GLN A 248 -6.58 -15.18 6.08
C GLN A 248 -5.96 -14.11 7.00
N GLU A 249 -6.09 -14.27 8.32
CA GLU A 249 -5.64 -13.28 9.30
C GLU A 249 -4.14 -12.96 9.18
N GLY A 250 -3.34 -13.92 8.70
CA GLY A 250 -1.92 -13.73 8.40
C GLY A 250 -1.63 -12.75 7.26
N ASP A 251 -2.62 -12.34 6.46
CA ASP A 251 -2.45 -11.26 5.48
C ASP A 251 -2.32 -9.88 6.14
N ALA A 252 -2.78 -9.71 7.38
CA ALA A 252 -2.66 -8.43 8.08
C ALA A 252 -1.20 -8.01 8.26
N ALA A 253 -0.37 -8.93 8.76
CA ALA A 253 1.06 -8.71 8.92
C ALA A 253 1.77 -8.52 7.57
N LEU A 254 1.35 -9.26 6.54
CA LEU A 254 1.90 -9.12 5.18
C LEU A 254 1.63 -7.72 4.62
N VAL A 255 0.39 -7.23 4.70
CA VAL A 255 0.01 -5.89 4.23
C VAL A 255 0.83 -4.82 4.93
N VAL A 256 0.88 -4.85 6.27
CA VAL A 256 1.64 -3.84 7.04
C VAL A 256 3.12 -3.87 6.67
N ALA A 257 3.72 -5.05 6.55
CA ALA A 257 5.13 -5.19 6.21
C ALA A 257 5.44 -4.76 4.76
N ALA A 258 4.59 -5.13 3.80
CA ALA A 258 4.74 -4.75 2.39
C ALA A 258 4.55 -3.23 2.20
N THR A 259 3.58 -2.61 2.88
CA THR A 259 3.42 -1.16 2.91
C THR A 259 4.68 -0.48 3.43
N ALA A 260 5.22 -0.95 4.57
CA ALA A 260 6.42 -0.37 5.14
C ALA A 260 7.64 -0.48 4.21
N ALA A 261 7.79 -1.61 3.51
CA ALA A 261 8.84 -1.82 2.52
C ALA A 261 8.68 -0.91 1.30
N SER A 262 7.45 -0.73 0.80
CA SER A 262 7.19 0.22 -0.31
C SER A 262 7.54 1.64 0.09
N VAL A 263 7.09 2.10 1.26
CA VAL A 263 7.39 3.45 1.76
C VAL A 263 8.89 3.65 2.00
N ALA A 264 9.58 2.65 2.57
CA ALA A 264 11.03 2.72 2.76
C ALA A 264 11.78 2.87 1.44
N ALA A 265 11.38 2.13 0.40
CA ALA A 265 11.94 2.26 -0.94
C ALA A 265 11.64 3.64 -1.55
N ARG A 266 10.40 4.14 -1.43
CA ARG A 266 10.01 5.48 -1.89
C ARG A 266 10.78 6.61 -1.20
N ALA A 267 11.04 6.47 0.10
CA ALA A 267 11.76 7.46 0.90
C ALA A 267 13.20 7.70 0.43
N THR A 268 13.73 6.86 -0.47
CA THR A 268 15.06 7.08 -1.08
C THR A 268 15.04 8.12 -2.20
N PHE A 269 13.89 8.40 -2.81
CA PHE A 269 13.78 9.30 -3.98
C PHE A 269 12.60 10.28 -3.96
N ASP A 270 11.54 10.06 -3.17
CA ASP A 270 10.45 11.04 -3.02
C ASP A 270 10.87 12.14 -2.02
N PRO A 271 11.04 13.40 -2.47
CA PRO A 271 11.52 14.48 -1.61
C PRO A 271 10.68 14.73 -0.36
N GLY A 272 9.38 14.41 -0.39
CA GLY A 272 8.49 14.59 0.77
C GLY A 272 8.47 13.41 1.74
N LEU A 273 9.20 12.34 1.44
CA LEU A 273 9.39 11.16 2.30
C LEU A 273 10.85 10.95 2.69
N VAL A 274 11.79 11.72 2.14
CA VAL A 274 13.21 11.65 2.48
C VAL A 274 13.39 11.78 4.00
N GLY A 275 14.16 10.85 4.57
CA GLY A 275 14.45 10.77 6.00
C GLY A 275 13.59 9.78 6.78
N LEU A 276 12.52 9.23 6.19
CA LEU A 276 11.71 8.18 6.84
C LEU A 276 12.39 6.80 6.83
N GLY A 277 13.17 6.48 5.80
CA GLY A 277 13.81 5.17 5.63
C GLY A 277 15.08 4.94 6.46
N SER A 278 15.55 5.95 7.19
CA SER A 278 16.71 5.82 8.07
C SER A 278 16.26 5.25 9.43
N PRO A 279 16.88 4.17 9.95
CA PRO A 279 16.65 3.77 11.33
C PRO A 279 17.08 4.92 12.28
N PRO A 280 16.43 5.06 13.45
CA PRO A 280 16.85 6.02 14.48
C PRO A 280 18.28 5.75 14.96
#